data_AF-A0A2D4GPS3-F1
#
_entry.id   AF-A0A2D4GPS3-F1
#
_cell.length_a   1.000
_cell.length_b   1.000
_cell.length_c   1.000
_cell.angle_alpha   90.00
_cell.angle_beta   90.00
_cell.angle_gamma   90.00
#
_symmetry.space_group_name_H-M   'P 1'
#
loop_
_entity.id
_entity.type
_entity.pdbx_description
1 polymer ?
#
loop_
_entity_poly.entity_id
_entity_poly.type
_entity_poly.pdbx_seq_one_letter_code
_entity_poly.pdbx_strand_id
1 'polypeptide(L)'
;QSTWGQRAAQKRSLKGAQKRKNRVAGRSARCRGRTHDRGARMKEEVEIGTRFISRLVNRHEKLEKKQVERFGESLTKILCEQFNEHWYPDNPLKGQAYRCIRINRKQQVDDSLLKACKACGLDYSELALPKEISIWIDPGEVCCRSVCQAPSRHFTCA
;
A
#
# COMPACT_ATOMS: atom_id res chain seq x y z
N GLN A 1 -48.64 -17.00 56.18
CA GLN A 1 -49.80 -16.41 55.49
C GLN A 1 -49.30 -15.10 54.87
N SER A 2 -48.67 -15.11 53.69
CA SER A 2 -49.25 -15.16 52.33
C SER A 2 -50.08 -13.92 51.99
N THR A 3 -49.60 -13.14 51.02
CA THR A 3 -50.42 -12.36 50.08
C THR A 3 -49.56 -11.84 48.91
N TRP A 4 -49.80 -12.40 47.72
CA TRP A 4 -49.74 -11.78 46.38
C TRP A 4 -48.39 -11.15 45.93
N GLY A 5 -47.61 -11.68 44.98
CA GLY A 5 -48.01 -12.25 43.69
C GLY A 5 -48.51 -11.16 42.75
N GLN A 6 -47.60 -10.48 42.01
CA GLN A 6 -47.87 -9.92 40.67
C GLN A 6 -46.67 -9.18 40.03
N ARG A 7 -46.41 -9.55 38.76
CA ARG A 7 -45.86 -8.72 37.65
C ARG A 7 -44.34 -8.46 37.67
N ALA A 8 -43.52 -9.34 37.10
CA ALA A 8 -43.28 -9.48 35.65
C ALA A 8 -42.74 -8.21 34.96
N ALA A 9 -41.43 -8.25 34.69
CA ALA A 9 -40.79 -7.85 33.43
C ALA A 9 -41.53 -6.86 32.53
N GLN A 10 -41.15 -5.58 32.55
CA GLN A 10 -41.10 -4.72 31.37
C GLN A 10 -40.49 -3.36 31.71
N LYS A 11 -39.30 -3.07 31.16
CA LYS A 11 -38.97 -1.80 30.48
C LYS A 11 -37.53 -1.83 29.94
N ARG A 12 -37.34 -2.63 28.89
CA ARG A 12 -36.52 -2.21 27.74
C ARG A 12 -37.22 -0.98 27.15
N SER A 13 -36.66 0.22 27.26
CA SER A 13 -36.83 1.33 26.31
C SER A 13 -36.24 2.63 26.90
N LEU A 14 -34.96 2.86 26.66
CA LEU A 14 -34.39 4.20 26.52
C LEU A 14 -33.49 4.19 25.28
N LYS A 15 -34.10 3.88 24.13
CA LYS A 15 -33.56 4.28 22.83
C LYS A 15 -34.01 5.72 22.58
N GLY A 16 -33.06 6.59 22.32
CA GLY A 16 -33.22 7.69 21.38
C GLY A 16 -33.89 8.95 21.91
N ALA A 17 -33.07 9.91 22.32
CA ALA A 17 -33.25 11.33 21.99
C ALA A 17 -32.07 12.12 22.56
N GLN A 18 -30.94 12.14 21.84
CA GLN A 18 -30.10 13.34 21.80
C GLN A 18 -29.27 13.33 20.51
N LYS A 19 -30.00 13.45 19.40
CA LYS A 19 -29.42 13.69 18.08
C LYS A 19 -29.25 15.20 17.92
N ARG A 20 -28.05 15.59 17.47
CA ARG A 20 -27.71 16.84 16.75
C ARG A 20 -27.60 18.11 17.60
N LYS A 21 -26.35 18.58 17.83
CA LYS A 21 -25.85 19.90 17.38
C LYS A 21 -24.32 19.85 17.18
N ASN A 22 -23.88 20.36 16.03
CA ASN A 22 -22.53 20.81 15.60
C ASN A 22 -21.41 19.75 15.51
N ARG A 23 -21.01 19.24 14.33
CA ARG A 23 -20.29 19.84 13.16
C ARG A 23 -18.89 20.42 13.49
N VAL A 24 -17.88 19.69 12.99
CA VAL A 24 -16.55 20.09 12.48
C VAL A 24 -15.54 20.73 13.46
N ALA A 25 -14.61 19.92 13.95
CA ALA A 25 -13.23 20.33 14.20
C ALA A 25 -12.32 19.10 14.13
N GLY A 26 -11.28 19.18 13.30
CA GLY A 26 -10.42 18.06 12.89
C GLY A 26 -9.77 17.31 14.04
N ARG A 27 -9.84 15.99 14.00
CA ARG A 27 -8.95 15.11 14.75
C ARG A 27 -7.77 14.75 13.84
N SER A 28 -6.83 15.69 13.73
CA SER A 28 -5.46 15.33 13.40
C SER A 28 -4.92 14.51 14.57
N ALA A 29 -4.90 13.18 14.44
CA ALA A 29 -4.18 12.33 15.38
C ALA A 29 -2.70 12.68 15.28
N ARG A 30 -2.24 13.55 16.18
CA ARG A 30 -0.84 13.93 16.31
C ARG A 30 -0.10 12.72 16.90
N CYS A 31 0.40 11.85 16.04
CA CYS A 31 1.30 10.78 16.44
C CYS A 31 2.59 11.42 16.97
N ARG A 32 2.83 11.26 18.28
CA ARG A 32 4.02 11.72 18.98
C ARG A 32 5.26 11.14 18.28
N GLY A 33 6.24 11.99 18.04
CA GLY A 33 7.47 11.65 17.33
C GLY A 33 8.16 10.44 17.94
N ARG A 34 8.22 9.35 17.16
CA ARG A 34 9.24 8.32 17.33
C ARG A 34 10.40 8.74 16.44
N THR A 35 11.57 8.93 17.03
CA THR A 35 12.84 9.01 16.30
C THR A 35 13.12 7.62 15.73
N HIS A 36 12.41 7.28 14.66
CA HIS A 36 12.65 6.06 13.90
C HIS A 36 13.91 6.27 13.07
N ASP A 37 14.78 5.26 13.08
CA ASP A 37 15.91 5.19 12.17
C ASP A 37 15.45 5.41 10.73
N ARG A 38 16.13 6.31 10.00
CA ARG A 38 15.74 6.71 8.64
C ARG A 38 15.75 5.50 7.69
N GLY A 39 16.59 4.51 7.95
CA GLY A 39 16.66 3.25 7.18
C GLY A 39 15.44 2.35 7.41
N ALA A 40 14.95 2.24 8.64
CA ALA A 40 13.77 1.42 8.97
C ALA A 40 12.50 1.87 8.22
N ARG A 41 12.30 3.18 8.05
CA ARG A 41 11.15 3.73 7.33
C ARG A 41 11.19 3.48 5.82
N MET A 42 12.38 3.55 5.20
CA MET A 42 12.51 3.28 3.76
C MET A 42 12.10 1.84 3.44
N LYS A 43 12.62 0.89 4.22
CA LYS A 43 12.33 -0.52 4.02
C LYS A 43 10.84 -0.82 4.13
N GLU A 44 10.13 -0.21 5.09
CA GLU A 44 8.68 -0.35 5.25
C GLU A 44 7.91 0.09 3.98
N GLU A 45 8.19 1.29 3.47
CA GLU A 45 7.53 1.81 2.25
C GLU A 45 7.87 0.93 1.03
N VAL A 46 9.14 0.49 0.91
CA VAL A 46 9.56 -0.42 -0.16
C VAL A 46 8.80 -1.74 -0.07
N GLU A 47 8.68 -2.35 1.11
CA GLU A 47 7.93 -3.60 1.31
C GLU A 47 6.44 -3.45 0.98
N ILE A 48 5.83 -2.31 1.28
CA ILE A 48 4.45 -1.99 0.89
C ILE A 48 4.34 -1.94 -0.64
N GLY A 49 5.26 -1.23 -1.30
CA GLY A 49 5.32 -1.13 -2.75
C GLY A 49 5.54 -2.47 -3.44
N THR A 50 6.51 -3.26 -2.98
CA THR A 50 6.80 -4.57 -3.58
C THR A 50 5.69 -5.57 -3.33
N ARG A 51 5.04 -5.55 -2.17
CA ARG A 51 3.85 -6.39 -1.91
C ARG A 51 2.71 -6.05 -2.86
N PHE A 52 2.48 -4.77 -3.12
CA PHE A 52 1.51 -4.35 -4.12
C PHE A 52 1.87 -4.85 -5.53
N ILE A 53 3.15 -4.72 -5.92
CA ILE A 53 3.65 -5.23 -7.21
C ILE A 53 3.50 -6.76 -7.30
N SER A 54 3.85 -7.52 -6.26
CA SER A 54 3.69 -8.98 -6.20
C SER A 54 2.24 -9.42 -6.45
N ARG A 55 1.26 -8.65 -5.96
CA ARG A 55 -0.16 -8.89 -6.27
C ARG A 55 -0.52 -8.57 -7.71
N LEU A 56 0.12 -7.56 -8.31
CA LEU A 56 -0.10 -7.20 -9.71
C LEU A 56 0.49 -8.24 -10.67
N VAL A 57 1.73 -8.67 -10.45
CA VAL A 57 2.42 -9.64 -11.33
C VAL A 57 1.72 -10.99 -11.36
N ASN A 58 1.02 -11.38 -10.28
CA ASN A 58 0.28 -12.63 -10.21
C ASN A 58 -1.25 -12.44 -10.17
N ARG A 59 -1.78 -11.39 -10.80
CA ARG A 59 -3.23 -11.11 -10.83
C ARG A 59 -4.07 -12.25 -11.41
N HIS A 60 -3.50 -13.04 -12.31
CA HIS A 60 -4.15 -14.17 -12.95
C HIS A 60 -3.76 -15.52 -12.31
N GLU A 61 -3.08 -15.51 -11.17
CA GLU A 61 -2.72 -16.70 -10.40
C GLU A 61 -1.97 -17.77 -11.20
N LYS A 62 -1.13 -17.34 -12.16
CA LYS A 62 -0.32 -18.23 -13.00
C LYS A 62 0.98 -18.68 -12.34
N LEU A 63 1.52 -17.85 -11.45
CA LEU A 63 2.76 -18.10 -10.73
C LEU A 63 2.48 -18.75 -9.38
N GLU A 64 3.36 -19.67 -8.96
CA GLU A 64 3.26 -20.27 -7.64
C GLU A 64 3.49 -19.24 -6.54
N LYS A 65 2.79 -19.40 -5.42
CA LYS A 65 2.91 -18.48 -4.26
C LYS A 65 4.36 -18.30 -3.82
N LYS A 66 5.14 -19.38 -3.76
CA LYS A 66 6.57 -19.34 -3.38
C LYS A 66 7.43 -18.57 -4.38
N GLN A 67 7.11 -18.64 -5.68
CA GLN A 67 7.81 -17.84 -6.69
C GLN A 67 7.51 -16.35 -6.53
N VAL A 68 6.24 -16.01 -6.27
CA VAL A 68 5.81 -14.62 -6.04
C VAL A 68 6.41 -14.02 -4.77
N GLU A 69 6.52 -14.81 -3.70
CA GLU A 69 7.19 -14.41 -2.46
C GLU A 69 8.68 -14.12 -2.71
N ARG A 70 9.40 -15.05 -3.35
CA ARG A 70 10.80 -14.85 -3.72
C ARG A 70 11.01 -13.62 -4.61
N PHE A 71 10.10 -13.40 -5.56
CA PHE A 71 10.12 -12.21 -6.43
C PHE A 71 9.98 -10.92 -5.60
N GLY A 72 9.01 -10.88 -4.67
CA GLY A 72 8.80 -9.72 -3.80
C GLY A 72 9.99 -9.43 -2.88
N GLU A 73 10.61 -10.46 -2.33
CA GLU A 73 11.83 -10.35 -1.51
C GLU A 73 13.02 -9.82 -2.34
N SER A 74 13.22 -10.39 -3.53
CA SER A 74 14.28 -9.97 -4.44
C SER A 74 14.11 -8.51 -4.88
N LEU A 75 12.89 -8.11 -5.24
CA LEU A 75 12.58 -6.74 -5.62
C LEU A 75 12.79 -5.77 -4.45
N THR A 76 12.40 -6.16 -3.23
CA THR A 76 12.60 -5.34 -2.03
C THR A 76 14.08 -5.05 -1.83
N LYS A 77 14.93 -6.07 -1.94
CA LYS A 77 16.38 -5.89 -1.82
C LYS A 77 16.94 -4.94 -2.88
N ILE A 78 16.57 -5.15 -4.14
CA ILE A 78 17.01 -4.31 -5.28
C ILE A 78 16.62 -2.85 -5.08
N LEU A 79 15.36 -2.59 -4.70
CA LEU A 79 14.87 -1.22 -4.51
C LEU A 79 15.49 -0.54 -3.30
N CYS A 80 15.69 -1.25 -2.18
CA CYS A 80 16.40 -0.70 -1.02
C CYS A 80 17.83 -0.28 -1.37
N GLU A 81 18.56 -1.11 -2.12
CA GLU A 81 19.91 -0.76 -2.60
C GLU A 81 19.87 0.43 -3.56
N GLN A 82 18.92 0.44 -4.51
CA GLN A 82 18.77 1.52 -5.49
C GLN A 82 18.41 2.86 -4.84
N PHE A 83 17.56 2.87 -3.81
CA PHE A 83 17.00 4.08 -3.22
C PHE A 83 17.87 4.69 -2.12
N ASN A 84 18.87 3.96 -1.62
CA ASN A 84 19.67 4.35 -0.45
C ASN A 84 20.24 5.78 -0.53
N GLU A 85 20.77 6.20 -1.69
CA GLU A 85 21.33 7.55 -1.87
C GLU A 85 20.31 8.59 -2.36
N HIS A 86 19.10 8.14 -2.66
CA HIS A 86 18.01 8.94 -3.24
C HIS A 86 16.76 8.94 -2.34
N TRP A 87 16.92 8.77 -1.02
CA TRP A 87 15.82 8.80 -0.06
C TRP A 87 15.88 10.05 0.82
N TYR A 88 14.92 10.96 0.68
CA TYR A 88 14.93 12.27 1.36
C TYR A 88 13.66 12.48 2.19
N PRO A 89 13.61 12.03 3.46
CA PRO A 89 12.41 12.14 4.31
C PRO A 89 11.89 13.56 4.50
N ASP A 90 12.78 14.54 4.55
CA ASP A 90 12.44 15.96 4.74
C ASP A 90 11.92 16.61 3.44
N ASN A 91 12.17 15.99 2.29
CA ASN A 91 11.68 16.45 0.99
C ASN A 91 11.33 15.24 0.09
N PRO A 92 10.18 14.59 0.31
CA PRO A 92 9.81 13.35 -0.39
C PRO A 92 9.78 13.49 -1.91
N LEU A 93 9.47 14.67 -2.45
CA LEU A 93 9.43 14.92 -3.90
C LEU A 93 10.82 14.88 -4.55
N LYS A 94 11.89 15.14 -3.79
CA LYS A 94 13.26 15.03 -4.30
C LYS A 94 13.54 13.57 -4.64
N GLY A 95 14.01 13.31 -5.87
CA GLY A 95 14.30 11.94 -6.33
C GLY A 95 13.08 11.07 -6.63
N GLN A 96 11.84 11.60 -6.55
CA GLN A 96 10.62 10.82 -6.82
C GLN A 96 10.63 10.16 -8.20
N ALA A 97 11.07 10.87 -9.24
CA ALA A 97 11.13 10.31 -10.59
C ALA A 97 12.13 9.15 -10.72
N TYR A 98 13.22 9.18 -9.94
CA TYR A 98 14.23 8.12 -9.89
C TYR A 98 13.71 6.87 -9.17
N ARG A 99 12.88 7.04 -8.14
CA ARG A 99 12.25 5.95 -7.41
C ARG A 99 10.98 5.39 -8.06
N CYS A 100 10.50 6.05 -9.11
CA CYS A 100 9.28 5.63 -9.80
C CYS A 100 9.53 4.37 -10.64
N ILE A 101 8.74 3.33 -10.37
CA ILE A 101 8.66 2.13 -11.21
C ILE A 101 7.60 2.40 -12.28
N ARG A 102 8.00 2.37 -13.54
CA ARG A 102 7.13 2.82 -14.64
C ARG A 102 7.13 1.90 -15.84
N ILE A 103 5.93 1.49 -16.21
CA ILE A 103 5.64 0.70 -17.39
C ILE A 103 4.68 1.50 -18.27
N ASN A 104 5.04 1.68 -19.53
CA ASN A 104 4.21 2.35 -20.54
C ASN A 104 4.54 1.81 -21.94
N ARG A 105 3.87 2.34 -22.98
CA ARG A 105 4.08 1.87 -24.37
C ARG A 105 5.51 2.02 -24.89
N LYS A 106 6.23 3.06 -24.45
CA LYS A 106 7.63 3.33 -24.85
C LYS A 106 8.63 2.55 -23.99
N GLN A 107 8.31 2.37 -22.71
CA GLN A 107 9.13 1.64 -21.74
C GLN A 107 8.28 0.51 -21.14
N GLN A 108 8.29 -0.64 -21.79
CA GLN A 108 7.47 -1.80 -21.37
C GLN A 108 8.15 -2.61 -20.26
N VAL A 109 9.45 -2.40 -20.05
CA VAL A 109 10.26 -3.10 -19.07
C VAL A 109 10.86 -2.09 -18.10
N ASP A 110 10.66 -2.35 -16.81
CA ASP A 110 11.37 -1.64 -15.74
C ASP A 110 12.59 -2.46 -15.31
N ASP A 111 13.75 -1.81 -15.18
CA ASP A 111 15.02 -2.50 -14.90
C ASP A 111 15.01 -3.20 -13.54
N SER A 112 14.32 -2.63 -12.53
CA SER A 112 14.25 -3.23 -11.19
C SER A 112 13.44 -4.53 -11.22
N LEU A 113 12.32 -4.53 -11.96
CA LEU A 113 11.48 -5.71 -12.18
C LEU A 113 12.21 -6.77 -13.00
N LEU A 114 12.93 -6.38 -14.05
CA LEU A 114 13.72 -7.29 -14.86
C LEU A 114 14.84 -7.97 -14.04
N LYS A 115 15.53 -7.22 -13.18
CA LYS A 115 16.54 -7.77 -12.27
C LYS A 115 15.93 -8.78 -11.29
N ALA A 116 14.77 -8.45 -10.71
CA ALA A 116 14.06 -9.37 -9.80
C ALA A 116 13.61 -10.65 -10.52
N CYS A 117 13.08 -10.55 -11.75
CA CYS A 117 12.75 -11.69 -12.60
C CYS A 117 13.96 -12.61 -12.82
N LYS A 118 15.10 -12.05 -13.25
CA LYS A 118 16.34 -12.80 -13.47
C LYS A 118 16.82 -13.51 -12.21
N ALA A 119 16.77 -12.84 -11.06
CA ALA A 119 17.16 -13.42 -9.78
C ALA A 119 16.24 -14.58 -9.32
N CYS A 120 14.98 -14.59 -9.78
CA CYS A 120 14.00 -15.63 -9.44
C CYS A 120 13.86 -16.72 -10.51
N GLY A 121 14.48 -16.56 -11.68
CA GLY A 121 14.31 -17.48 -12.81
C GLY A 121 12.95 -17.33 -13.49
N LEU A 122 12.37 -16.13 -13.47
CA LEU A 122 11.12 -15.79 -14.15
C LEU A 122 11.42 -15.04 -15.44
N ASP A 123 10.64 -15.28 -16.48
CA ASP A 123 10.62 -14.43 -17.66
C ASP A 123 9.72 -13.21 -17.40
N TYR A 124 10.13 -12.05 -17.94
CA TYR A 124 9.36 -10.82 -17.74
C TYR A 124 7.96 -10.90 -18.36
N SER A 125 7.79 -11.67 -19.43
CA SER A 125 6.50 -11.88 -20.10
C SER A 125 5.50 -12.69 -19.27
N GLU A 126 5.95 -13.40 -18.22
CA GLU A 126 5.08 -14.12 -17.29
C GLU A 126 4.38 -13.17 -16.31
N LEU A 127 4.88 -11.93 -16.14
CA LEU A 127 4.28 -10.96 -15.25
C LEU A 127 2.97 -10.42 -15.82
N ALA A 128 1.87 -10.56 -15.09
CA ALA A 128 0.55 -10.05 -15.46
C ALA A 128 0.38 -8.53 -15.27
N LEU A 129 1.42 -7.75 -15.59
CA LEU A 129 1.45 -6.31 -15.38
C LEU A 129 0.57 -5.57 -16.40
N PRO A 130 -0.11 -4.48 -16.00
CA PRO A 130 -0.81 -3.62 -16.94
C PRO A 130 0.13 -2.99 -17.97
N LYS A 131 -0.39 -2.70 -19.17
CA LYS A 131 0.37 -2.02 -20.24
C LYS A 131 0.87 -0.63 -19.84
N GLU A 132 0.14 0.05 -18.96
CA GLU A 132 0.45 1.39 -18.48
C GLU A 132 0.18 1.50 -16.98
N ILE A 133 1.25 1.57 -16.21
CA ILE A 133 1.23 1.74 -14.75
C ILE A 133 2.44 2.53 -14.28
N SER A 134 2.26 3.35 -13.26
CA SER A 134 3.33 4.06 -12.57
C SER A 134 3.14 3.92 -11.07
N ILE A 135 4.18 3.54 -10.37
CA ILE A 135 4.21 3.33 -8.92
C ILE A 135 5.30 4.23 -8.37
N TRP A 136 4.94 5.01 -7.36
CA TRP A 136 5.87 5.86 -6.62
C TRP A 136 6.00 5.32 -5.21
N ILE A 137 7.24 5.12 -4.77
CA ILE A 137 7.60 4.69 -3.43
C ILE A 137 8.43 5.82 -2.83
N ASP A 138 7.78 6.62 -2.01
CA ASP A 138 8.33 7.87 -1.47
C ASP A 138 8.30 7.85 0.07
N PRO A 139 9.12 8.65 0.74
CA PRO A 139 9.08 8.75 2.19
C PRO A 139 7.68 9.17 2.70
N GLY A 140 7.01 8.26 3.40
CA GLY A 140 5.69 8.50 3.98
C GLY A 140 4.52 8.23 3.03
N GLU A 141 4.76 7.80 1.79
CA GLU A 141 3.69 7.50 0.83
C GLU A 141 4.14 6.49 -0.25
N VAL A 142 3.34 5.45 -0.45
CA VAL A 142 3.35 4.64 -1.67
C VAL A 142 2.06 4.87 -2.46
N CYS A 143 2.19 5.26 -3.72
CA CYS A 143 1.03 5.47 -4.59
C CYS A 143 1.19 4.85 -5.97
N CYS A 144 0.06 4.58 -6.62
CA CYS A 144 -0.02 3.98 -7.94
C CYS A 144 -1.02 4.73 -8.82
N ARG A 145 -0.67 4.89 -10.10
CA ARG A 145 -1.55 5.35 -11.18
C ARG A 145 -1.59 4.28 -12.26
N SER A 146 -2.79 3.80 -12.59
CA SER A 146 -3.00 2.89 -13.72
C SER A 146 -4.00 3.51 -14.71
N VAL A 147 -3.80 3.27 -16.00
CA VAL A 147 -4.63 3.85 -17.08
C VAL A 147 -5.85 2.95 -17.41
N CYS A 148 -5.84 1.69 -16.95
CA CYS A 148 -6.87 0.70 -17.28
C CYS A 148 -8.21 0.86 -16.52
N GLN A 149 -8.41 1.91 -15.73
CA GLN A 149 -9.69 2.25 -15.13
C GLN A 149 -9.99 3.72 -15.45
N ALA A 150 -11.21 4.00 -15.91
CA ALA A 150 -11.71 5.34 -16.23
C ALA A 150 -11.38 6.40 -15.14
N PRO A 151 -11.52 7.69 -15.49
CA PRO A 151 -10.43 8.67 -15.45
C PRO A 151 -9.50 8.53 -14.23
N SER A 152 -8.22 8.25 -14.51
CA SER A 152 -7.04 8.43 -13.66
C SER A 152 -7.29 8.50 -12.14
N ARG A 153 -7.70 7.40 -11.53
CA ARG A 153 -7.77 7.31 -10.07
C ARG A 153 -6.37 7.00 -9.52
N HIS A 154 -5.91 7.85 -8.61
CA HIS A 154 -4.75 7.56 -7.77
C HIS A 154 -5.16 6.54 -6.72
N PHE A 155 -4.34 5.51 -6.52
CA PHE A 155 -4.47 4.58 -5.41
C PHE A 155 -3.30 4.81 -4.45
N THR A 156 -3.58 5.11 -3.18
CA THR A 156 -2.59 5.05 -2.12
C THR A 156 -2.55 3.60 -1.62
N CYS A 157 -1.36 2.99 -1.61
CA CYS A 157 -1.17 1.68 -1.00
C CYS A 157 -1.13 1.89 0.52
N ALA A 158 -2.22 1.52 1.21
CA ALA A 158 -2.33 1.55 2.67
C ALA A 158 -1.70 0.32 3.32
#